data_AF-A0A803R6F6-F1
#
_entry.id   AF-A0A803R6F6-F1
#
_cell.length_a   1.000
_cell.length_b   1.000
_cell.length_c   1.000
_cell.angle_alpha   90.00
_cell.angle_beta   90.00
_cell.angle_gamma   90.00
#
_symmetry.space_group_name_H-M   'P 1'
#
loop_
_entity.id
_entity.type
_entity.pdbx_description
1 polymer ?
#
loop_
_entity_poly.entity_id
_entity_poly.type
_entity_poly.pdbx_seq_one_letter_code
_entity_poly.pdbx_strand_id
1 'polypeptide(L)'
;MNCKRYLSPKDIVEGSSNLNLAFVAQIFHERNGLSTDNKKISYAEMMTEDVQTSREERCYRLWINSLGIATYVNNVFEDVRNGWILLEVLDKVSPGSVHWKHASKPPIKMPFRKVENCNQIIRIGKQLKFSLVNVAGNDFVQGNKKLILAFLWQLMRFNILQLLKNLRSHSQGKEMTDADILKWANKKVKSTGRASHG
;
A
#
# COMPACT_ATOMS: atom_id res chain seq x y z
N MET A 1 23.37 -16.90 -27.76
CA MET A 1 22.39 -16.25 -26.86
C MET A 1 21.49 -17.35 -26.37
N ASN A 2 21.49 -17.68 -25.07
CA ASN A 2 20.68 -18.77 -24.51
C ASN A 2 19.22 -18.35 -24.31
N CYS A 3 18.65 -17.61 -25.28
CA CYS A 3 17.25 -17.23 -25.24
C CYS A 3 16.39 -18.47 -25.54
N LYS A 4 15.65 -18.97 -24.54
CA LYS A 4 14.56 -19.94 -24.73
C LYS A 4 13.65 -19.49 -25.90
N ARG A 5 13.54 -20.33 -26.92
CA ARG A 5 12.87 -20.02 -28.19
C ARG A 5 11.39 -20.40 -28.09
N TYR A 6 10.56 -19.49 -27.59
CA TYR A 6 9.08 -19.64 -27.55
C TYR A 6 8.36 -18.79 -28.60
N LEU A 7 9.10 -18.08 -29.45
CA LEU A 7 8.61 -17.14 -30.46
C LEU A 7 9.00 -17.61 -31.87
N SER A 8 8.10 -17.50 -32.85
CA SER A 8 8.37 -17.75 -34.26
C SER A 8 8.61 -16.45 -35.04
N PRO A 9 9.27 -16.50 -36.22
CA PRO A 9 9.40 -15.33 -37.09
C PRO A 9 8.05 -14.74 -37.52
N LYS A 10 7.02 -15.58 -37.63
CA LYS A 10 5.66 -15.16 -37.99
C LYS A 10 5.04 -14.27 -36.91
N ASP A 11 5.22 -14.60 -35.62
CA ASP A 11 4.69 -13.81 -34.49
C ASP A 11 5.25 -12.39 -34.44
N ILE A 12 6.50 -12.22 -34.89
CA ILE A 12 7.15 -10.91 -35.00
C ILE A 12 6.53 -10.09 -36.13
N VAL A 13 6.44 -10.67 -37.32
CA VAL A 13 5.94 -9.99 -38.54
C VAL A 13 4.46 -9.64 -38.40
N GLU A 14 3.68 -10.48 -37.73
CA GLU A 14 2.27 -10.24 -37.42
C GLU A 14 2.05 -9.19 -36.31
N GLY A 15 3.12 -8.72 -35.67
CA GLY A 15 3.05 -7.61 -34.71
C GLY A 15 2.38 -7.99 -33.37
N SER A 16 2.49 -9.25 -32.94
CA SER A 16 1.89 -9.70 -31.66
C SER A 16 2.54 -8.97 -30.48
N SER A 17 1.80 -8.03 -29.86
CA SER A 17 2.34 -7.12 -28.84
C SER A 17 2.88 -7.84 -27.61
N ASN A 18 2.15 -8.81 -27.05
CA ASN A 18 2.57 -9.55 -25.85
C ASN A 18 3.80 -10.43 -26.10
N LEU A 19 3.82 -11.09 -27.26
CA LEU A 19 4.91 -11.99 -27.64
C LEU A 19 6.20 -11.21 -27.92
N ASN A 20 6.08 -10.08 -28.61
CA ASN A 20 7.20 -9.17 -28.85
C ASN A 20 7.70 -8.52 -27.55
N LEU A 21 6.81 -8.12 -26.63
CA LEU A 21 7.20 -7.60 -25.32
C LEU A 21 7.97 -8.64 -24.50
N ALA A 22 7.48 -9.89 -24.46
CA ALA A 22 8.15 -10.98 -23.78
C ALA A 22 9.55 -11.24 -24.38
N PHE A 23 9.66 -11.20 -25.71
CA PHE A 23 10.93 -11.37 -26.42
C PHE A 23 11.95 -10.29 -26.07
N VAL A 24 11.53 -9.01 -26.07
CA VAL A 24 12.38 -7.88 -25.68
C VAL A 24 12.79 -7.98 -24.20
N ALA A 25 11.86 -8.32 -23.30
CA ALA A 25 12.14 -8.50 -21.88
C ALA A 25 13.18 -9.59 -21.63
N GLN A 26 13.12 -10.68 -22.40
CA GLN A 26 14.09 -11.77 -22.33
C GLN A 26 15.49 -11.34 -22.79
N ILE A 27 15.58 -10.59 -23.90
CA ILE A 27 16.87 -10.04 -24.36
C ILE A 27 17.46 -9.15 -23.28
N PHE A 28 16.65 -8.27 -22.66
CA PHE A 28 17.10 -7.41 -21.57
C PHE A 28 17.60 -8.21 -20.35
N HIS A 29 16.89 -9.28 -19.97
CA HIS A 29 17.29 -10.13 -18.84
C HIS A 29 18.64 -10.83 -19.08
N GLU A 30 18.88 -11.32 -20.30
CA GLU A 30 20.12 -12.03 -20.66
C GLU A 30 21.29 -11.07 -20.92
N ARG A 31 21.01 -9.89 -21.49
CA ARG A 31 22.02 -8.93 -21.94
C ARG A 31 21.48 -7.49 -21.88
N ASN A 32 21.46 -6.91 -20.68
CA ASN A 32 21.09 -5.50 -20.51
C ASN A 32 22.17 -4.52 -20.97
N GLY A 33 23.42 -4.98 -21.21
CA GLY A 33 24.52 -4.13 -21.66
C GLY A 33 25.02 -3.12 -20.61
N LEU A 34 24.63 -3.27 -19.34
CA LEU A 34 25.05 -2.40 -18.25
C LEU A 34 26.34 -2.93 -17.61
N SER A 35 27.31 -2.04 -17.38
CA SER A 35 28.51 -2.36 -16.61
C SER A 35 28.16 -2.53 -15.13
N THR A 36 28.59 -3.63 -14.52
CA THR A 36 28.42 -3.85 -13.07
C THR A 36 29.49 -3.08 -12.31
N ASP A 37 29.15 -1.92 -11.75
CA ASP A 37 29.99 -1.28 -10.73
C ASP A 37 29.90 -2.11 -9.44
N ASN A 38 30.82 -3.04 -9.27
CA ASN A 38 30.94 -3.91 -8.10
C ASN A 38 31.51 -3.14 -6.88
N LYS A 39 30.83 -2.07 -6.44
CA LYS A 39 31.06 -1.56 -5.08
C LYS A 39 30.44 -2.56 -4.12
N LYS A 40 31.29 -3.40 -3.50
CA LYS A 40 30.92 -4.30 -2.41
C LYS A 40 30.54 -3.45 -1.20
N ILE A 41 29.26 -3.13 -1.06
CA ILE A 41 28.67 -2.52 0.13
C ILE A 41 28.30 -3.66 1.09
N SER A 42 28.63 -3.53 2.37
CA SER A 42 28.35 -4.54 3.39
C SER A 42 26.83 -4.74 3.57
N TYR A 43 26.38 -5.96 3.89
CA TYR A 43 24.96 -6.26 4.18
C TYR A 43 24.37 -5.35 5.28
N ALA A 44 25.18 -4.96 6.26
CA ALA A 44 24.79 -4.03 7.31
C ALA A 44 24.64 -2.57 6.83
N GLU A 45 25.47 -2.15 5.87
CA GLU A 45 25.35 -0.84 5.20
C GLU A 45 24.18 -0.81 4.20
N MET A 46 23.69 -1.99 3.80
CA MET A 46 22.59 -2.16 2.85
C MET A 46 21.21 -2.08 3.50
N MET A 47 21.08 -2.35 4.82
CA MET A 47 19.83 -2.17 5.58
C MET A 47 19.62 -0.70 5.96
N THR A 48 19.66 0.20 4.99
CA THR A 48 19.32 1.62 5.17
C THR A 48 17.82 1.77 5.48
N GLU A 49 17.42 2.91 6.06
CA GLU A 49 16.00 3.28 6.22
C GLU A 49 15.20 3.11 4.91
N ASP A 50 15.86 3.23 3.75
CA ASP A 50 15.27 3.02 2.43
C ASP A 50 14.81 1.58 2.17
N VAL A 51 15.47 0.54 2.73
CA VAL A 51 15.04 -0.86 2.54
C VAL A 51 13.75 -1.15 3.30
N GLN A 52 13.66 -0.73 4.56
CA GLN A 52 12.43 -0.89 5.33
C GLN A 52 11.30 -0.06 4.72
N THR A 53 11.57 1.17 4.34
CA THR A 53 10.62 2.04 3.61
C THR A 53 10.13 1.38 2.32
N SER A 54 11.01 0.72 1.57
CA SER A 54 10.65 0.00 0.34
C SER A 54 9.77 -1.22 0.60
N ARG A 55 10.00 -1.95 1.71
CA ARG A 55 9.15 -3.09 2.11
C ARG A 55 7.76 -2.63 2.53
N GLU A 56 7.68 -1.57 3.31
CA GLU A 56 6.41 -1.00 3.76
C GLU A 56 5.61 -0.40 2.61
N GLU A 57 6.26 0.35 1.70
CA GLU A 57 5.65 0.84 0.45
C GLU A 57 4.99 -0.31 -0.30
N ARG A 58 5.74 -1.40 -0.54
CA ARG A 58 5.21 -2.56 -1.27
C ARG A 58 4.04 -3.21 -0.54
N CYS A 59 4.11 -3.31 0.79
CA CYS A 59 3.04 -3.85 1.61
C CYS A 59 1.75 -3.03 1.44
N TYR A 60 1.84 -1.71 1.62
CA TYR A 60 0.67 -0.83 1.50
C TYR A 60 0.16 -0.73 0.06
N ARG A 61 1.04 -0.75 -0.94
CA ARG A 61 0.64 -0.76 -2.36
C ARG A 61 -0.22 -1.98 -2.69
N LEU A 62 0.25 -3.17 -2.32
CA LEU A 62 -0.47 -4.42 -2.56
C LEU A 62 -1.77 -4.49 -1.77
N TRP A 63 -1.76 -3.99 -0.52
CA TRP A 63 -2.98 -3.90 0.29
C TRP A 63 -4.01 -2.96 -0.34
N ILE A 64 -3.64 -1.74 -0.73
CA ILE A 64 -4.58 -0.80 -1.35
C ILE A 64 -5.17 -1.39 -2.64
N ASN A 65 -4.32 -1.98 -3.50
CA ASN A 65 -4.77 -2.59 -4.75
C ASN A 65 -5.69 -3.82 -4.53
N SER A 66 -5.67 -4.45 -3.35
CA SER A 66 -6.57 -5.56 -3.03
C SER A 66 -7.92 -5.14 -2.45
N LEU A 67 -8.11 -3.85 -2.10
CA LEU A 67 -9.38 -3.33 -1.56
C LEU A 67 -10.47 -3.12 -2.62
N GLY A 68 -10.15 -3.29 -3.90
CA GLY A 68 -11.09 -3.07 -5.01
C GLY A 68 -11.49 -1.60 -5.15
N ILE A 69 -10.54 -0.67 -4.94
CA ILE A 69 -10.69 0.74 -5.33
C ILE A 69 -10.56 0.87 -6.87
N ALA A 70 -11.05 1.99 -7.43
CA ALA A 70 -11.03 2.19 -8.88
C ALA A 70 -9.63 2.56 -9.40
N THR A 71 -8.83 3.26 -8.59
CA THR A 71 -7.49 3.71 -8.97
C THR A 71 -6.43 2.66 -8.63
N TYR A 72 -5.56 2.33 -9.59
CA TYR A 72 -4.43 1.43 -9.35
C TYR A 72 -3.21 2.20 -8.81
N VAL A 73 -2.57 1.66 -7.76
CA VAL A 73 -1.37 2.24 -7.15
C VAL A 73 -0.11 1.59 -7.71
N ASN A 74 0.77 2.39 -8.28
CA ASN A 74 2.09 1.98 -8.75
C ASN A 74 3.20 2.36 -7.77
N ASN A 75 3.09 3.53 -7.15
CA ASN A 75 4.01 4.03 -6.12
C ASN A 75 3.21 4.80 -5.08
N VAL A 76 3.13 4.27 -3.87
CA VAL A 76 2.35 4.85 -2.78
C VAL A 76 2.81 6.28 -2.44
N PHE A 77 4.10 6.59 -2.50
CA PHE A 77 4.60 7.92 -2.11
C PHE A 77 4.25 9.02 -3.11
N GLU A 78 4.04 8.68 -4.37
CA GLU A 78 3.67 9.64 -5.42
C GLU A 78 2.17 9.68 -5.67
N ASP A 79 1.55 8.51 -5.81
CA ASP A 79 0.17 8.41 -6.27
C ASP A 79 -0.84 8.95 -5.24
N VAL A 80 -0.50 8.93 -3.95
CA VAL A 80 -1.37 9.42 -2.87
C VAL A 80 -1.32 10.93 -2.65
N ARG A 81 -0.36 11.65 -3.25
CA ARG A 81 -0.08 13.07 -2.94
C ARG A 81 -1.20 14.03 -3.30
N ASN A 82 -2.08 13.65 -4.23
CA ASN A 82 -3.25 14.42 -4.61
C ASN A 82 -4.48 14.15 -3.70
N GLY A 83 -4.35 13.21 -2.76
CA GLY A 83 -5.35 12.81 -1.79
C GLY A 83 -6.47 11.90 -2.33
N TRP A 84 -6.61 11.72 -3.65
CA TRP A 84 -7.74 10.98 -4.22
C TRP A 84 -7.79 9.51 -3.77
N ILE A 85 -6.66 8.81 -3.91
CA ILE A 85 -6.55 7.38 -3.57
C ILE A 85 -6.87 7.15 -2.09
N LEU A 86 -6.36 8.00 -1.21
CA LEU A 86 -6.61 7.89 0.22
C LEU A 86 -8.08 8.16 0.59
N LEU A 87 -8.78 9.04 -0.15
CA LEU A 87 -10.23 9.18 -0.02
C LEU A 87 -10.96 7.91 -0.48
N GLU A 88 -10.58 7.30 -1.61
CA GLU A 88 -11.17 6.03 -2.06
C GLU A 88 -10.97 4.91 -1.03
N VAL A 89 -9.77 4.81 -0.45
CA VAL A 89 -9.47 3.83 0.60
C VAL A 89 -10.28 4.11 1.86
N LEU A 90 -10.39 5.37 2.29
CA LEU A 90 -11.22 5.74 3.45
C LEU A 90 -12.69 5.36 3.25
N ASP A 91 -13.26 5.56 2.06
CA ASP A 91 -14.64 5.20 1.76
C ASP A 91 -14.84 3.67 1.68
N LYS A 92 -13.83 2.91 1.26
CA LYS A 92 -13.87 1.43 1.34
C LYS A 92 -13.80 0.92 2.77
N VAL A 93 -12.93 1.50 3.58
CA VAL A 93 -12.64 1.06 4.95
C VAL A 93 -13.70 1.55 5.94
N SER A 94 -14.27 2.73 5.70
CA SER A 94 -15.31 3.36 6.51
C SER A 94 -16.34 4.00 5.57
N PRO A 95 -17.29 3.21 5.03
CA PRO A 95 -18.29 3.68 4.08
C PRO A 95 -19.08 4.89 4.57
N GLY A 96 -19.20 5.91 3.72
CA GLY A 96 -19.92 7.15 4.05
C GLY A 96 -19.09 8.17 4.85
N SER A 97 -17.81 7.88 5.12
CA SER A 97 -16.90 8.84 5.76
C SER A 97 -16.46 9.99 4.83
N VAL A 98 -16.53 9.78 3.51
CA VAL A 98 -16.04 10.72 2.50
C VAL A 98 -17.17 11.57 1.94
N HIS A 99 -17.01 12.90 2.03
CA HIS A 99 -17.86 13.86 1.35
C HIS A 99 -17.35 14.11 -0.07
N TRP A 100 -17.80 13.30 -1.04
CA TRP A 100 -17.35 13.37 -2.43
C TRP A 100 -17.65 14.70 -3.12
N LYS A 101 -18.67 15.45 -2.68
CA LYS A 101 -18.99 16.81 -3.19
C LYS A 101 -17.87 17.82 -2.94
N HIS A 102 -17.03 17.60 -1.92
CA HIS A 102 -15.90 18.46 -1.59
C HIS A 102 -14.55 17.87 -2.02
N ALA A 103 -14.58 16.72 -2.72
CA ALA A 103 -13.39 16.06 -3.24
C ALA A 103 -13.19 16.42 -4.71
N SER A 104 -11.93 16.65 -5.10
CA SER A 104 -11.55 16.91 -6.49
C SER A 104 -10.93 15.68 -7.11
N LYS A 105 -11.56 15.16 -8.18
CA LYS A 105 -11.07 13.99 -8.93
C LYS A 105 -9.87 14.35 -9.82
N PRO A 106 -8.83 13.50 -9.92
CA PRO A 106 -7.73 13.67 -10.87
C PRO A 106 -8.20 13.68 -12.34
N PRO A 107 -7.47 14.37 -13.25
CA PRO A 107 -6.23 15.12 -13.02
C PRO A 107 -6.46 16.49 -12.34
N ILE A 108 -5.72 16.76 -11.26
CA ILE A 108 -5.85 18.00 -10.48
C ILE A 108 -4.76 19.00 -10.88
N LYS A 109 -5.14 20.04 -11.62
CA LYS A 109 -4.23 21.13 -12.03
C LYS A 109 -3.95 22.13 -10.91
N MET A 110 -4.99 22.51 -10.16
CA MET A 110 -4.90 23.55 -9.14
C MET A 110 -4.33 22.99 -7.82
N PRO A 111 -3.20 23.49 -7.30
CA PRO A 111 -2.57 22.95 -6.09
C PRO A 111 -3.49 22.92 -4.86
N PHE A 112 -4.30 23.96 -4.67
CA PHE A 112 -5.19 24.06 -3.51
C PHE A 112 -6.23 22.93 -3.45
N ARG A 113 -6.66 22.39 -4.61
CA ARG A 113 -7.58 21.25 -4.68
C ARG A 113 -6.96 19.95 -4.14
N LYS A 114 -5.64 19.77 -4.32
CA LYS A 114 -4.90 18.65 -3.68
C LYS A 114 -4.91 18.82 -2.16
N VAL A 115 -4.67 20.05 -1.69
CA VAL A 115 -4.68 20.38 -0.26
C VAL A 115 -6.08 20.18 0.33
N GLU A 116 -7.16 20.56 -0.36
CA GLU A 116 -8.54 20.32 0.06
C GLU A 116 -8.83 18.82 0.27
N ASN A 117 -8.46 17.97 -0.71
CA ASN A 117 -8.56 16.52 -0.58
C ASN A 117 -7.79 16.03 0.65
N CYS A 118 -6.53 16.44 0.80
CA CYS A 118 -5.71 16.00 1.92
C CYS A 118 -6.20 16.51 3.28
N ASN A 119 -6.75 17.71 3.37
CA ASN A 119 -7.38 18.21 4.59
C ASN A 119 -8.61 17.39 4.99
N GLN A 120 -9.39 16.93 4.00
CA GLN A 120 -10.51 16.03 4.25
C GLN A 120 -10.03 14.67 4.81
N ILE A 121 -8.94 14.11 4.28
CA ILE A 121 -8.31 12.88 4.81
C ILE A 121 -7.95 13.05 6.29
N ILE A 122 -7.27 14.14 6.64
CA ILE A 122 -6.86 14.42 8.04
C ILE A 122 -8.09 14.57 8.94
N ARG A 123 -9.13 15.28 8.49
CA ARG A 123 -10.37 15.44 9.24
C ARG A 123 -11.04 14.10 9.51
N ILE A 124 -11.17 13.25 8.50
CA ILE A 124 -11.75 11.91 8.65
C ILE A 124 -10.88 11.05 9.57
N GLY A 125 -9.56 11.05 9.40
CA GLY A 125 -8.65 10.33 10.28
C GLY A 125 -8.79 10.73 11.75
N LYS A 126 -8.93 12.03 12.04
CA LYS A 126 -9.20 12.53 13.41
C LYS A 126 -10.56 12.05 13.95
N GLN A 127 -11.60 12.01 13.11
CA GLN A 127 -12.91 11.45 13.49
C GLN A 127 -12.82 9.95 13.81
N LEU A 128 -12.00 9.21 13.06
CA LEU A 128 -11.66 7.80 13.28
C LEU A 128 -10.64 7.58 14.41
N LYS A 129 -10.31 8.63 15.18
CA LYS A 129 -9.39 8.61 16.34
C LYS A 129 -7.94 8.23 15.98
N PHE A 130 -7.49 8.52 14.76
CA PHE A 130 -6.09 8.38 14.40
C PHE A 130 -5.25 9.45 15.11
N SER A 131 -4.03 9.06 15.51
CA SER A 131 -3.03 9.98 16.02
C SER A 131 -2.44 10.78 14.86
N LEU A 132 -2.92 12.02 14.72
CA LEU A 132 -2.54 12.98 13.68
C LEU A 132 -2.19 14.34 14.31
N VAL A 133 -1.40 14.29 15.39
CA VAL A 133 -0.92 15.48 16.11
C VAL A 133 0.07 16.23 15.22
N ASN A 134 -0.16 17.52 15.01
CA ASN A 134 0.65 18.39 14.16
C ASN A 134 0.80 17.90 12.70
N VAL A 135 -0.18 17.15 12.19
CA VAL A 135 -0.24 16.71 10.79
C VAL A 135 -1.28 17.54 10.03
N ALA A 136 -0.88 18.07 8.86
CA ALA A 136 -1.71 18.85 7.97
C ALA A 136 -1.84 18.18 6.59
N GLY A 137 -2.86 18.57 5.80
CA GLY A 137 -3.03 18.02 4.45
C GLY A 137 -1.84 18.32 3.53
N ASN A 138 -1.15 19.44 3.74
CA ASN A 138 0.01 19.83 2.94
C ASN A 138 1.21 18.87 3.10
N ASP A 139 1.35 18.19 4.24
CA ASP A 139 2.40 17.18 4.43
C ASP A 139 2.29 16.03 3.43
N PHE A 140 1.06 15.65 3.08
CA PHE A 140 0.76 14.61 2.09
C PHE A 140 1.02 15.10 0.68
N VAL A 141 0.66 16.35 0.38
CA VAL A 141 0.95 16.98 -0.92
C VAL A 141 2.46 17.06 -1.15
N GLN A 142 3.22 17.38 -0.12
CA GLN A 142 4.69 17.40 -0.15
C GLN A 142 5.32 16.01 -0.22
N GLY A 143 4.56 14.93 -0.04
CA GLY A 143 5.06 13.57 -0.13
C GLY A 143 5.88 13.14 1.10
N ASN A 144 5.51 13.63 2.29
CA ASN A 144 6.18 13.24 3.53
C ASN A 144 5.97 11.74 3.79
N LYS A 145 6.98 10.93 3.40
CA LYS A 145 6.93 9.46 3.44
C LYS A 145 6.58 8.93 4.82
N LYS A 146 7.18 9.48 5.88
CA LYS A 146 6.95 9.06 7.27
C LYS A 146 5.49 9.24 7.67
N LEU A 147 4.90 10.40 7.35
CA LEU A 147 3.50 10.68 7.69
C LEU A 147 2.53 9.87 6.84
N ILE A 148 2.85 9.63 5.57
CA ILE A 148 2.07 8.74 4.69
C ILE A 148 2.06 7.30 5.24
N LEU A 149 3.22 6.75 5.59
CA LEU A 149 3.33 5.40 6.17
C LEU A 149 2.60 5.30 7.51
N ALA A 150 2.76 6.30 8.39
CA ALA A 150 2.07 6.33 9.67
C ALA A 150 0.53 6.38 9.49
N PHE A 151 0.03 7.13 8.52
CA PHE A 151 -1.40 7.17 8.21
C PHE A 151 -1.91 5.82 7.65
N LEU A 152 -1.18 5.24 6.70
CA LEU A 152 -1.55 3.95 6.10
C LEU A 152 -1.53 2.81 7.11
N TRP A 153 -0.57 2.81 8.04
CA TRP A 153 -0.53 1.87 9.16
C TRP A 153 -1.79 1.96 10.02
N GLN A 154 -2.18 3.17 10.43
CA GLN A 154 -3.40 3.38 11.23
C GLN A 154 -4.65 2.95 10.46
N LEU A 155 -4.71 3.22 9.16
CA LEU A 155 -5.84 2.86 8.31
C LEU A 155 -5.96 1.34 8.10
N MET A 156 -4.85 0.65 7.86
CA MET A 156 -4.81 -0.80 7.76
C MET A 156 -5.18 -1.47 9.09
N ARG A 157 -4.64 -0.97 10.21
CA ARG A 157 -5.00 -1.45 11.55
C ARG A 157 -6.49 -1.25 11.83
N PHE A 158 -7.02 -0.08 11.52
CA PHE A 158 -8.45 0.21 11.68
C PHE A 158 -9.32 -0.74 10.85
N ASN A 159 -8.97 -1.01 9.59
CA ASN A 159 -9.69 -1.95 8.72
C ASN A 159 -9.77 -3.34 9.37
N ILE A 160 -8.64 -3.90 9.83
CA ILE A 160 -8.62 -5.22 10.49
C ILE A 160 -9.51 -5.24 11.73
N LEU A 161 -9.48 -4.18 12.55
CA LEU A 161 -10.33 -4.11 13.75
C LEU A 161 -11.81 -4.02 13.41
N GLN A 162 -12.19 -3.29 12.35
CA GLN A 162 -13.59 -3.26 11.87
C GLN A 162 -14.03 -4.64 11.35
N LEU A 163 -13.18 -5.33 10.59
CA LEU A 163 -13.48 -6.68 10.11
C LEU A 163 -13.71 -7.64 11.28
N LEU A 164 -12.82 -7.64 12.28
CA LEU A 164 -12.95 -8.47 13.48
C LEU A 164 -14.20 -8.13 14.29
N LYS A 165 -14.56 -6.84 14.36
CA LYS A 165 -15.80 -6.39 15.01
C LYS A 165 -17.03 -6.93 14.28
N ASN A 166 -17.06 -6.87 12.95
CA ASN A 166 -18.19 -7.31 12.13
C ASN A 166 -18.39 -8.84 12.17
N LEU A 167 -17.31 -9.61 12.24
CA LEU A 167 -17.38 -11.07 12.40
C LEU A 167 -17.95 -11.49 13.75
N ARG A 168 -17.88 -10.60 14.74
CA ARG A 168 -18.31 -10.88 16.10
C ARG A 168 -19.79 -10.53 16.29
N SER A 169 -20.67 -11.30 15.64
CA SER A 169 -22.13 -11.13 15.73
C SER A 169 -22.73 -11.30 17.14
N HIS A 170 -21.96 -11.82 18.11
CA HIS A 170 -22.48 -12.26 19.41
C HIS A 170 -21.79 -11.67 20.65
N SER A 171 -20.90 -10.67 20.57
CA SER A 171 -20.40 -10.01 21.79
C SER A 171 -20.88 -8.58 21.92
N GLN A 172 -21.62 -8.35 23.00
CA GLN A 172 -22.10 -7.06 23.47
C GLN A 172 -20.96 -6.03 23.57
N GLY A 173 -20.92 -5.10 22.62
CA GLY A 173 -20.38 -3.74 22.78
C GLY A 173 -18.88 -3.55 23.04
N LYS A 174 -18.09 -4.60 23.33
CA LYS A 174 -16.66 -4.43 23.63
C LYS A 174 -15.86 -4.18 22.34
N GLU A 175 -15.20 -3.03 22.27
CA GLU A 175 -14.24 -2.72 21.20
C GLU A 175 -13.10 -3.75 21.16
N MET A 176 -12.72 -4.18 19.96
CA MET A 176 -11.60 -5.11 19.75
C MET A 176 -10.28 -4.35 19.92
N THR A 177 -9.39 -4.88 20.77
CA THR A 177 -8.06 -4.31 20.99
C THR A 177 -6.96 -5.28 20.56
N ASP A 178 -5.74 -4.77 20.41
CA ASP A 178 -4.57 -5.61 20.08
C ASP A 178 -4.32 -6.68 21.16
N ALA A 179 -4.64 -6.37 22.42
CA ALA A 179 -4.58 -7.32 23.53
C ALA A 179 -5.57 -8.49 23.35
N ASP A 180 -6.76 -8.23 22.81
CA ASP A 180 -7.74 -9.29 22.53
C ASP A 180 -7.25 -10.19 21.38
N ILE A 181 -6.57 -9.64 20.36
CA ILE A 181 -5.97 -10.42 19.25
C ILE A 181 -4.88 -11.33 19.79
N LEU A 182 -3.97 -10.78 20.62
CA LEU A 182 -2.88 -11.54 21.24
C LEU A 182 -3.41 -12.67 22.14
N LYS A 183 -4.43 -12.37 22.95
CA LYS A 183 -5.08 -13.36 23.81
C LYS A 183 -5.71 -14.49 22.98
N TRP A 184 -6.36 -14.17 21.87
CA TRP A 184 -6.92 -15.16 20.96
C TRP A 184 -5.84 -16.04 20.34
N ALA A 185 -4.76 -15.45 19.82
CA ALA A 185 -3.66 -16.18 19.20
C ALA A 185 -3.04 -17.18 20.18
N ASN A 186 -2.72 -16.72 21.40
CA ASN A 186 -2.17 -17.57 22.46
C ASN A 186 -3.14 -18.70 22.86
N LYS A 187 -4.44 -18.41 22.98
CA LYS A 187 -5.46 -19.43 23.26
C LYS A 187 -5.54 -20.47 22.15
N LYS A 188 -5.48 -20.04 20.87
CA LYS A 188 -5.57 -20.94 19.71
C LYS A 188 -4.37 -21.88 19.65
N VAL A 189 -3.14 -21.38 19.84
CA VAL A 189 -1.93 -22.22 19.87
C VAL A 189 -1.99 -23.25 20.99
N LYS A 190 -2.36 -22.83 22.21
CA LYS A 190 -2.53 -23.74 23.36
C LYS A 190 -3.55 -24.84 23.07
N SER A 191 -4.66 -24.52 22.41
CA SER A 191 -5.69 -25.51 22.06
C SER A 191 -5.24 -26.56 21.04
N THR A 192 -4.16 -26.30 20.29
CA THR A 192 -3.61 -27.22 19.28
C THR A 192 -2.48 -28.12 19.83
N GLY A 193 -2.24 -28.10 21.14
CA GLY A 193 -1.25 -28.98 21.79
C GLY A 193 0.22 -28.63 21.53
N ARG A 194 0.51 -27.55 20.79
CA ARG A 194 1.88 -27.04 20.62
C ARG A 194 2.27 -26.24 21.87
N ALA A 195 2.91 -26.91 22.83
CA ALA A 195 3.62 -26.24 23.90
C ALA A 195 4.90 -25.60 23.32
N SER A 196 5.13 -24.33 23.65
CA SER A 196 6.40 -23.68 23.42
C SER A 196 7.47 -24.41 24.23
N HIS A 197 8.33 -25.18 23.57
CA HIS A 197 9.61 -25.58 24.15
C HIS A 197 10.46 -24.31 24.27
N GLY A 198 10.56 -23.81 25.50
CA GLY A 198 11.53 -22.80 25.90
C GLY A 198 12.88 -23.43 26.17
#